data_AF-A0A8H3BJ55-F1
#
_entry.id   AF-A0A8H3BJ55-F1
#
_cell.length_a   1.000
_cell.length_b   1.000
_cell.length_c   1.000
_cell.angle_alpha   90.00
_cell.angle_beta   90.00
_cell.angle_gamma   90.00
#
_symmetry.space_group_name_H-M   'P 1'
#
loop_
_entity.id
_entity.type
_entity.pdbx_description
1 polymer ?
#
loop_
_entity_poly.entity_id
_entity_poly.type
_entity_poly.pdbx_seq_one_letter_code
_entity_poly.pdbx_strand_id
1 'polypeptide(L)'
;MSSSSTSSRSSQPPSGRKRQVHELMISYAAHTAHRKYTEQELRSTLDLLNSIPRPLSPTLPPSPPASPAPPSQRRRTTPDTDNATTPSASTSSPTPTRRPALTSAELFRMIPTHKDRAKLFKRSGDSRKRTEPRSRRLGLLELTDSVLHFAYVFWAEDREKSRGKNIMMCDVGTWRTLEGLVNACKGGWVKDSDPAARGVLGMLNLLEGLVLNKIAYWNINSIRETTKGLIIPPSNSASTTASLNPNTNTGATPNPNAAGTPKNHPTPPSHVPSPAPPTSRSPVPPPAQQTHQPLPPFFLQNIFKHSSQFLASSTNIAHAYALLNPAFMQTHYPRTHQICCTTSLGAHSDGAHEGAFTRVSDDGLEVDLDACARGEGLWAWPITCGAGMAHLVGFGRSMLWEFALSRGGYRGIHGINEEY
;
A
#
# COMPACT_ATOMS: atom_id res chain seq x y z
N MET A 1 46.94 -61.04 12.72
CA MET A 1 47.34 -59.62 12.59
C MET A 1 47.14 -59.25 11.13
N SER A 2 46.01 -58.60 10.81
CA SER A 2 45.64 -58.26 9.44
C SER A 2 45.25 -56.79 9.39
N SER A 3 46.15 -56.01 8.81
CA SER A 3 46.05 -54.55 8.69
C SER A 3 45.08 -54.19 7.57
N SER A 4 43.99 -53.50 7.91
CA SER A 4 43.04 -52.97 6.93
C SER A 4 43.30 -51.48 6.73
N SER A 5 43.78 -51.13 5.53
CA SER A 5 44.07 -49.77 5.09
C SER A 5 42.80 -49.04 4.69
N THR A 6 42.41 -48.01 5.42
CA THR A 6 41.32 -47.10 5.07
C THR A 6 41.82 -46.02 4.10
N SER A 7 41.26 -46.02 2.88
CA SER A 7 41.54 -45.02 1.83
C SER A 7 40.61 -43.81 1.99
N SER A 8 41.18 -42.67 2.35
CA SER A 8 40.47 -41.39 2.52
C SER A 8 40.24 -40.71 1.17
N ARG A 9 39.02 -40.81 0.64
CA ARG A 9 38.62 -40.15 -0.61
C ARG A 9 38.14 -38.73 -0.29
N SER A 10 38.99 -37.74 -0.60
CA SER A 10 38.70 -36.31 -0.51
C SER A 10 37.62 -35.91 -1.52
N SER A 11 36.44 -35.53 -1.02
CA SER A 11 35.32 -35.01 -1.81
C SER A 11 35.40 -33.48 -1.86
N GLN A 12 35.91 -32.93 -2.97
CA GLN A 12 35.74 -31.51 -3.29
C GLN A 12 34.26 -31.21 -3.61
N PRO A 13 33.68 -30.11 -3.08
CA PRO A 13 32.32 -29.71 -3.42
C PRO A 13 32.27 -29.08 -4.82
N PRO A 14 31.22 -29.34 -5.63
CA PRO A 14 31.10 -28.80 -6.97
C PRO A 14 30.74 -27.31 -6.92
N SER A 15 31.71 -26.46 -7.25
CA SER A 15 31.61 -24.99 -7.25
C SER A 15 30.84 -24.38 -8.44
N GLY A 16 30.13 -25.19 -9.25
CA GLY A 16 29.54 -24.75 -10.52
C GLY A 16 28.11 -24.21 -10.51
N ARG A 17 27.30 -24.40 -9.44
CA ARG A 17 25.83 -24.20 -9.53
C ARG A 17 25.30 -22.80 -9.17
N LYS A 18 26.12 -21.89 -8.63
CA LYS A 18 25.64 -20.55 -8.24
C LYS A 18 25.53 -19.55 -9.41
N ARG A 19 26.23 -19.77 -10.53
CA ARG A 19 26.12 -18.87 -11.71
C ARG A 19 24.81 -19.06 -12.50
N GLN A 20 24.32 -20.30 -12.60
CA GLN A 20 23.18 -20.62 -13.49
C GLN A 20 21.84 -20.04 -13.00
N VAL A 21 21.63 -19.89 -11.69
CA VAL A 21 20.41 -19.29 -11.14
C VAL A 21 20.41 -17.77 -11.28
N HIS A 22 21.58 -17.14 -11.19
CA HIS A 22 21.73 -15.70 -11.42
C HIS A 22 21.54 -15.33 -12.90
N GLU A 23 22.02 -16.18 -13.82
CA GLU A 23 21.85 -15.99 -15.27
C GLU A 23 20.39 -16.15 -15.73
N LEU A 24 19.66 -17.11 -15.15
CA LEU A 24 18.22 -17.27 -15.42
C LEU A 24 17.37 -16.10 -14.89
N MET A 25 17.73 -15.50 -13.75
CA MET A 25 17.04 -14.30 -13.25
C MET A 25 17.34 -13.05 -14.09
N ILE A 26 18.57 -12.90 -14.60
CA ILE A 26 18.93 -11.79 -15.51
C ILE A 26 18.22 -11.96 -16.87
N SER A 27 18.15 -13.18 -17.40
CA SER A 27 17.47 -13.46 -18.67
C SER A 27 15.95 -13.22 -18.61
N TYR A 28 15.29 -13.58 -17.50
CA TYR A 28 13.86 -13.31 -17.32
C TYR A 28 13.55 -11.81 -17.17
N ALA A 29 14.41 -11.06 -16.47
CA ALA A 29 14.27 -9.60 -16.34
C ALA A 29 14.48 -8.88 -17.68
N ALA A 30 15.39 -9.38 -18.53
CA ALA A 30 15.68 -8.81 -19.85
C ALA A 30 14.51 -8.99 -20.85
N HIS A 31 13.77 -10.11 -20.77
CA HIS A 31 12.64 -10.35 -21.68
C HIS A 31 11.40 -9.49 -21.38
N THR A 32 11.19 -9.07 -20.13
CA THR A 32 10.10 -8.14 -19.78
C THR A 32 10.42 -6.65 -20.03
N ALA A 33 11.67 -6.31 -20.38
CA ALA A 33 12.13 -4.91 -20.44
C ALA A 33 11.95 -4.21 -21.80
N HIS A 34 11.59 -4.92 -22.87
CA HIS A 34 11.57 -4.32 -24.23
C HIS A 34 10.38 -4.76 -25.10
N ARG A 35 9.16 -4.82 -24.56
CA ARG A 35 7.99 -4.77 -25.46
C ARG A 35 7.88 -3.35 -26.01
N LYS A 36 8.40 -3.13 -27.22
CA LYS A 36 8.21 -1.89 -27.98
C LYS A 36 6.72 -1.81 -28.32
N TYR A 37 5.99 -0.90 -27.69
CA TYR A 37 4.62 -0.60 -28.08
C TYR A 37 4.62 -0.15 -29.54
N THR A 38 3.70 -0.71 -30.33
CA THR A 38 3.48 -0.24 -31.70
C THR A 38 2.85 1.15 -31.65
N GLU A 39 3.07 1.97 -32.68
CA GLU A 39 2.45 3.30 -32.81
C GLU A 39 0.91 3.22 -32.68
N GLN A 40 0.32 2.13 -33.15
CA GLN A 40 -1.12 1.87 -33.09
C GLN A 40 -1.60 1.56 -31.67
N GLU A 41 -0.84 0.79 -30.88
CA GLU A 41 -1.14 0.57 -29.45
C GLU A 41 -1.04 1.90 -28.67
N LEU A 42 -0.04 2.74 -28.98
CA LEU A 42 0.10 4.07 -28.36
C LEU A 42 -1.07 5.00 -28.68
N ARG A 43 -1.53 5.04 -29.94
CA ARG A 43 -2.70 5.83 -30.33
C ARG A 43 -3.98 5.35 -29.66
N SER A 44 -4.20 4.04 -29.60
CA SER A 44 -5.34 3.45 -28.89
C SER A 44 -5.35 3.82 -27.40
N THR A 45 -4.19 3.80 -26.76
CA THR A 45 -4.06 4.17 -25.33
C THR A 45 -4.30 5.66 -25.11
N LEU A 46 -3.85 6.53 -26.03
CA LEU A 46 -4.09 7.97 -25.99
C LEU A 46 -5.55 8.34 -26.25
N ASP A 47 -6.24 7.65 -27.17
CA ASP A 47 -7.67 7.82 -27.42
C ASP A 47 -8.50 7.46 -26.18
N LEU A 48 -8.09 6.42 -25.45
CA LEU A 48 -8.73 6.05 -24.19
C LEU A 48 -8.59 7.15 -23.12
N LEU A 49 -7.45 7.85 -23.07
CA LEU A 49 -7.23 8.99 -22.17
C LEU A 49 -8.02 10.23 -22.61
N ASN A 50 -8.21 10.44 -23.92
CA ASN A 50 -9.03 11.53 -24.46
C ASN A 50 -10.54 11.29 -24.27
N SER A 51 -10.96 10.04 -24.08
CA SER A 51 -12.35 9.70 -23.76
C SER A 51 -12.76 10.07 -22.32
N ILE A 52 -11.79 10.41 -21.47
CA ILE A 52 -12.06 10.89 -20.11
C ILE A 52 -12.68 12.29 -20.24
N PRO A 53 -13.91 12.52 -19.75
CA PRO A 53 -14.57 13.83 -19.81
C PRO A 53 -13.64 14.88 -19.23
N ARG A 54 -13.47 16.01 -19.94
CA ARG A 54 -12.70 17.15 -19.44
C ARG A 54 -13.14 17.45 -18.00
N PRO A 55 -12.20 17.67 -17.06
CA PRO A 55 -12.56 18.08 -15.71
C PRO A 55 -13.48 19.30 -15.83
N LEU A 56 -14.64 19.20 -15.19
CA LEU A 56 -15.68 20.23 -15.20
C LEU A 56 -15.04 21.58 -14.88
N SER A 57 -15.42 22.61 -15.65
CA SER A 57 -14.99 23.98 -15.40
C SER A 57 -15.14 24.31 -13.91
N PRO A 58 -14.18 25.01 -13.27
CA PRO A 58 -14.18 25.28 -11.83
C PRO A 58 -15.33 26.19 -11.36
N THR A 59 -16.25 26.54 -12.26
CA THR A 59 -17.49 27.27 -11.96
C THR A 59 -18.50 26.29 -11.36
N LEU A 60 -18.35 26.03 -10.07
CA LEU A 60 -19.37 25.33 -9.30
C LEU A 60 -20.69 26.11 -9.43
N PRO A 61 -21.82 25.44 -9.76
CA PRO A 61 -23.12 26.08 -9.66
C PRO A 61 -23.31 26.58 -8.21
N PRO A 62 -23.95 27.75 -8.00
CA PRO A 62 -24.21 28.25 -6.66
C PRO A 62 -24.93 27.19 -5.83
N SER A 63 -24.38 26.88 -4.66
CA SER A 63 -24.91 25.86 -3.78
C SER A 63 -26.40 26.13 -3.48
N PRO A 64 -27.26 25.11 -3.52
CA PRO A 64 -28.65 25.27 -3.09
C PRO A 64 -28.69 25.75 -1.62
N PRO A 65 -29.70 26.56 -1.25
CA PRO A 65 -29.84 27.04 0.12
C PRO A 65 -29.94 25.86 1.09
N ALA A 66 -29.24 25.97 2.22
CA ALA A 66 -29.18 24.94 3.24
C ALA A 66 -30.58 24.56 3.71
N SER A 67 -30.95 23.29 3.53
CA SER A 67 -32.19 22.73 4.06
C SER A 67 -32.20 22.84 5.59
N PRO A 68 -33.33 23.23 6.22
CA PRO A 68 -33.43 23.35 7.66
C PRO A 68 -33.17 22.00 8.34
N ALA A 69 -32.27 22.01 9.32
CA ALA A 69 -31.90 20.83 10.09
C ALA A 69 -33.13 20.26 10.82
N PRO A 70 -33.37 18.94 10.77
CA PRO A 70 -34.47 18.32 11.50
C PRO A 70 -34.27 18.47 13.02
N PRO A 71 -35.35 18.68 13.79
CA PRO A 71 -35.28 18.90 15.22
C PRO A 71 -34.69 17.68 15.94
N SER A 72 -33.63 17.94 16.72
CA SER A 72 -32.99 16.98 17.62
C SER A 72 -34.01 16.42 18.60
N GLN A 73 -34.43 15.16 18.39
CA GLN A 73 -35.24 14.43 19.34
C GLN A 73 -34.38 14.06 20.55
N ARG A 74 -34.49 14.89 21.58
CA ARG A 74 -33.96 14.67 22.92
C ARG A 74 -34.55 13.36 23.47
N ARG A 75 -33.75 12.29 23.52
CA ARG A 75 -34.13 11.02 24.15
C ARG A 75 -34.57 11.29 25.59
N ARG A 76 -35.85 11.02 25.85
CA ARG A 76 -36.47 11.02 27.17
C ARG A 76 -35.98 9.79 27.92
N THR A 77 -35.13 9.99 28.92
CA THR A 77 -34.82 8.99 29.95
C THR A 77 -36.10 8.72 30.76
N THR A 78 -36.59 7.48 30.70
CA THR A 78 -37.64 6.98 31.60
C THR A 78 -36.99 6.46 32.88
N PRO A 79 -37.54 6.76 34.07
CA PRO A 79 -37.02 6.24 35.33
C PRO A 79 -37.51 4.81 35.60
N ASP A 80 -36.70 4.12 36.39
CA ASP A 80 -36.81 2.73 36.82
C ASP A 80 -38.21 2.27 37.23
N THR A 81 -38.52 1.03 36.90
CA THR A 81 -39.55 0.24 37.58
C THR A 81 -38.89 -1.06 38.02
N ASP A 82 -38.60 -1.12 39.32
CA ASP A 82 -38.21 -2.33 40.04
C ASP A 82 -39.24 -3.43 39.80
N ASN A 83 -38.81 -4.56 39.23
CA ASN A 83 -39.53 -5.83 39.38
C ASN A 83 -38.63 -7.05 39.15
N ALA A 84 -38.50 -7.82 40.22
CA ALA A 84 -38.44 -9.28 40.27
C ALA A 84 -37.38 -10.02 39.41
N THR A 85 -36.20 -10.15 40.01
CA THR A 85 -35.44 -11.39 40.21
C THR A 85 -35.91 -12.62 39.41
N THR A 86 -35.36 -12.80 38.21
CA THR A 86 -35.23 -14.13 37.58
C THR A 86 -33.82 -14.23 36.99
N PRO A 87 -32.92 -15.10 37.50
CA PRO A 87 -31.58 -15.25 36.94
C PRO A 87 -31.68 -16.09 35.66
N SER A 88 -32.12 -15.47 34.57
CA SER A 88 -31.88 -16.05 33.24
C SER A 88 -30.39 -15.91 32.97
N ALA A 89 -29.70 -17.06 32.96
CA ALA A 89 -28.33 -17.19 32.49
C ALA A 89 -28.28 -16.90 30.98
N SER A 90 -28.47 -15.64 30.60
CA SER A 90 -28.13 -15.15 29.28
C SER A 90 -26.61 -15.21 29.19
N THR A 91 -26.13 -16.31 28.64
CA THR A 91 -24.74 -16.51 28.24
C THR A 91 -24.46 -15.45 27.18
N SER A 92 -24.06 -14.25 27.63
CA SER A 92 -23.55 -13.22 26.75
C SER A 92 -22.31 -13.81 26.11
N SER A 93 -22.46 -14.27 24.86
CA SER A 93 -21.34 -14.70 24.04
C SER A 93 -20.29 -13.59 24.12
N PRO A 94 -19.09 -13.88 24.64
CA PRO A 94 -18.10 -12.85 24.91
C PRO A 94 -17.83 -12.11 23.60
N THR A 95 -18.20 -10.83 23.55
CA THR A 95 -17.92 -9.98 22.41
C THR A 95 -16.41 -10.08 22.16
N PRO A 96 -15.95 -10.44 20.96
CA PRO A 96 -14.53 -10.64 20.70
C PRO A 96 -13.79 -9.34 21.02
N THR A 97 -13.05 -9.34 22.12
CA THR A 97 -12.26 -8.19 22.56
C THR A 97 -11.21 -7.91 21.50
N ARG A 98 -11.35 -6.77 20.81
CA ARG A 98 -10.38 -6.32 19.81
C ARG A 98 -8.99 -6.28 20.45
N ARG A 99 -8.03 -6.98 19.85
CA ARG A 99 -6.64 -6.93 20.33
C ARG A 99 -6.13 -5.49 20.17
N PRO A 100 -5.39 -4.94 21.15
CA PRO A 100 -4.70 -3.67 20.97
C PRO A 100 -3.83 -3.70 19.71
N ALA A 101 -3.86 -2.61 18.94
CA ALA A 101 -2.96 -2.45 17.80
C ALA A 101 -1.50 -2.56 18.26
N LEU A 102 -0.68 -3.31 17.53
CA LEU A 102 0.75 -3.42 17.76
C LEU A 102 1.40 -2.03 17.75
N THR A 103 2.16 -1.71 18.78
CA THR A 103 3.01 -0.53 18.78
C THR A 103 4.14 -0.67 17.76
N SER A 104 4.71 0.45 17.28
CA SER A 104 5.89 0.41 16.40
C SER A 104 7.06 -0.38 17.00
N ALA A 105 7.24 -0.31 18.33
CA ALA A 105 8.28 -1.07 19.03
C ALA A 105 8.04 -2.58 18.96
N GLU A 106 6.79 -3.03 19.11
CA GLU A 106 6.43 -4.43 18.95
C GLU A 106 6.57 -4.89 17.50
N LEU A 107 6.14 -4.08 16.53
CA LEU A 107 6.32 -4.36 15.11
C LEU A 107 7.80 -4.59 14.78
N PHE A 108 8.68 -3.67 15.23
CA PHE A 108 10.12 -3.79 15.04
C PHE A 108 10.70 -5.07 15.66
N ARG A 109 10.22 -5.47 16.84
CA ARG A 109 10.64 -6.72 17.50
C ARG A 109 10.18 -7.98 16.76
N MET A 110 9.05 -7.92 16.05
CA MET A 110 8.49 -9.05 15.30
C MET A 110 9.16 -9.29 13.94
N ILE A 111 9.77 -8.25 13.34
CA ILE A 111 10.40 -8.34 12.01
C ILE A 111 11.42 -9.50 11.92
N PRO A 112 12.41 -9.64 12.83
CA PRO A 112 13.38 -10.72 12.77
C PRO A 112 12.73 -12.11 12.86
N THR A 113 11.76 -12.28 13.77
CA THR A 113 11.05 -13.54 13.98
C THR A 113 10.33 -14.01 12.71
N HIS A 114 9.59 -13.13 12.05
CA HIS A 114 8.90 -13.48 10.80
C HIS A 114 9.88 -13.69 9.64
N LYS A 115 10.99 -12.95 9.60
CA LYS A 115 12.04 -13.14 8.59
C LYS A 115 12.71 -14.50 8.70
N ASP A 116 12.96 -14.96 9.93
CA ASP A 116 13.55 -16.28 10.18
C ASP A 116 12.55 -17.40 9.86
N ARG A 117 11.28 -17.25 10.24
CA ARG A 117 10.21 -18.17 9.83
C ARG A 117 10.07 -18.26 8.31
N ALA A 118 10.10 -17.13 7.60
CA ALA A 118 10.04 -17.10 6.13
C ALA A 118 11.19 -17.93 5.51
N LYS A 119 12.43 -17.67 5.94
CA LYS A 119 13.61 -18.41 5.45
C LYS A 119 13.51 -19.91 5.75
N LEU A 120 13.02 -20.23 6.94
CA LEU A 120 12.88 -21.60 7.41
C LEU A 120 11.86 -22.38 6.57
N PHE A 121 10.66 -21.83 6.38
CA PHE A 121 9.64 -22.42 5.52
C PHE A 121 10.08 -22.50 4.06
N LYS A 122 10.81 -21.49 3.56
CA LYS A 122 11.39 -21.56 2.22
C LYS A 122 12.32 -22.76 2.06
N ARG A 123 13.27 -22.92 2.98
CA ARG A 123 14.24 -24.03 2.96
C ARG A 123 13.55 -25.38 3.07
N SER A 124 12.58 -25.51 3.97
CA SER A 124 11.80 -26.74 4.16
C SER A 124 11.02 -27.08 2.89
N GLY A 125 10.28 -26.11 2.34
CA GLY A 125 9.46 -26.32 1.15
C GLY A 125 10.29 -26.63 -0.09
N ASP A 126 11.42 -25.95 -0.27
CA ASP A 126 12.41 -26.26 -1.31
C ASP A 126 13.04 -27.65 -1.14
N SER A 127 13.19 -28.13 0.10
CA SER A 127 13.67 -29.49 0.40
C SER A 127 12.64 -30.53 0.01
N ARG A 128 11.41 -30.42 0.53
CA ARG A 128 10.31 -31.38 0.26
C ARG A 128 9.98 -31.47 -1.22
N LYS A 129 9.98 -30.33 -1.92
CA LYS A 129 9.76 -30.27 -3.38
C LYS A 129 10.79 -31.09 -4.16
N ARG A 130 12.00 -31.28 -3.63
CA ARG A 130 13.09 -32.04 -4.28
C ARG A 130 13.14 -33.50 -3.86
N THR A 131 12.81 -33.83 -2.62
CA THR A 131 13.04 -35.16 -2.05
C THR A 131 11.85 -36.10 -2.22
N GLU A 132 10.61 -35.61 -2.12
CA GLU A 132 9.43 -36.46 -1.97
C GLU A 132 8.27 -36.00 -2.86
N PRO A 133 7.95 -36.75 -3.95
CA PRO A 133 6.83 -36.44 -4.82
C PRO A 133 5.49 -36.39 -4.07
N ARG A 134 5.31 -37.28 -3.07
CA ARG A 134 4.11 -37.33 -2.22
C ARG A 134 3.98 -36.09 -1.31
N SER A 135 5.11 -35.51 -0.89
CA SER A 135 5.16 -34.31 -0.04
C SER A 135 5.20 -33.01 -0.84
N ARG A 136 5.02 -33.07 -2.16
CA ARG A 136 5.03 -31.89 -3.03
C ARG A 136 4.01 -30.84 -2.61
N ARG A 137 2.80 -31.26 -2.22
CA ARG A 137 1.74 -30.35 -1.78
C ARG A 137 2.10 -29.67 -0.45
N LEU A 138 2.65 -30.40 0.51
CA LEU A 138 3.16 -29.83 1.76
C LEU A 138 4.29 -28.83 1.48
N GLY A 139 5.20 -29.16 0.57
CA GLY A 139 6.23 -28.22 0.12
C GLY A 139 5.65 -26.94 -0.48
N LEU A 140 4.55 -27.02 -1.23
CA LEU A 140 3.85 -25.84 -1.75
C LEU A 140 3.19 -25.01 -0.65
N LEU A 141 2.61 -25.65 0.37
CA LEU A 141 2.07 -24.95 1.54
C LEU A 141 3.16 -24.18 2.29
N GLU A 142 4.30 -24.82 2.57
CA GLU A 142 5.45 -24.19 3.22
C GLU A 142 6.03 -23.04 2.39
N LEU A 143 6.16 -23.22 1.07
CA LEU A 143 6.60 -22.14 0.19
C LEU A 143 5.62 -20.97 0.16
N THR A 144 4.31 -21.25 0.21
CA THR A 144 3.28 -20.20 0.23
C THR A 144 3.29 -19.45 1.57
N ASP A 145 3.39 -20.14 2.71
CA ASP A 145 3.51 -19.48 4.02
C ASP A 145 4.83 -18.69 4.15
N SER A 146 5.91 -19.17 3.52
CA SER A 146 7.15 -18.40 3.37
C SER A 146 6.92 -17.08 2.63
N VAL A 147 6.19 -17.10 1.53
CA VAL A 147 5.87 -15.90 0.73
C VAL A 147 5.05 -14.92 1.55
N LEU A 148 4.04 -15.40 2.29
CA LEU A 148 3.21 -14.57 3.17
C LEU A 148 4.05 -13.92 4.29
N HIS A 149 4.98 -14.65 4.91
CA HIS A 149 5.88 -14.07 5.89
C HIS A 149 6.86 -13.05 5.29
N PHE A 150 7.42 -13.29 4.11
CA PHE A 150 8.25 -12.27 3.43
C PHE A 150 7.45 -11.02 3.10
N ALA A 151 6.21 -11.17 2.61
CA ALA A 151 5.32 -10.03 2.34
C ALA A 151 5.08 -9.18 3.59
N TYR A 152 4.83 -9.82 4.74
CA TYR A 152 4.67 -9.12 6.01
C TYR A 152 5.95 -8.41 6.46
N VAL A 153 7.10 -9.09 6.37
CA VAL A 153 8.40 -8.52 6.73
C VAL A 153 8.72 -7.29 5.89
N PHE A 154 8.48 -7.34 4.58
CA PHE A 154 8.75 -6.21 3.69
C PHE A 154 7.81 -5.05 3.97
N TRP A 155 6.54 -5.33 4.23
CA TRP A 155 5.58 -4.30 4.66
C TRP A 155 6.00 -3.64 5.98
N ALA A 156 6.38 -4.43 6.98
CA ALA A 156 6.81 -3.93 8.29
C ALA A 156 8.11 -3.12 8.21
N GLU A 157 9.11 -3.59 7.44
CA GLU A 157 10.36 -2.87 7.21
C GLU A 157 10.12 -1.53 6.48
N ASP A 158 9.25 -1.51 5.46
CA ASP A 158 8.87 -0.27 4.77
C ASP A 158 8.17 0.71 5.70
N ARG A 159 7.25 0.22 6.54
CA ARG A 159 6.52 1.03 7.52
C ARG A 159 7.47 1.67 8.54
N GLU A 160 8.39 0.89 9.11
CA GLU A 160 9.41 1.40 10.04
C GLU A 160 10.35 2.42 9.36
N LYS A 161 10.79 2.16 8.12
CA LYS A 161 11.61 3.11 7.34
C LYS A 161 10.87 4.41 6.98
N SER A 162 9.53 4.36 6.95
CA SER A 162 8.64 5.50 6.66
C SER A 162 8.28 6.31 7.90
N ARG A 163 8.67 5.84 9.09
CA ARG A 163 8.33 6.52 10.34
C ARG A 163 8.87 7.96 10.34
N GLY A 164 7.96 8.91 10.58
CA GLY A 164 8.28 10.35 10.55
C GLY A 164 8.44 10.95 9.15
N LYS A 165 8.14 10.20 8.08
CA LYS A 165 8.19 10.68 6.70
C LYS A 165 6.79 10.79 6.12
N ASN A 166 6.59 11.80 5.27
CA ASN A 166 5.34 11.99 4.54
C ASN A 166 5.14 11.01 3.37
N ILE A 167 6.17 10.21 3.05
CA ILE A 167 6.19 9.30 1.91
C ILE A 167 6.51 7.90 2.40
N MET A 168 5.68 6.93 2.00
CA MET A 168 5.93 5.53 2.24
C MET A 168 7.17 5.10 1.46
N MET A 169 8.20 4.67 2.18
CA MET A 169 9.38 4.01 1.61
C MET A 169 8.97 2.67 1.01
N CYS A 170 9.60 2.32 -0.10
CA CYS A 170 9.42 1.03 -0.76
C CYS A 170 10.76 0.60 -1.34
N ASP A 171 11.30 -0.52 -0.86
CA ASP A 171 12.47 -1.13 -1.49
C ASP A 171 12.03 -1.97 -2.70
N VAL A 172 12.01 -1.34 -3.87
CA VAL A 172 11.52 -1.96 -5.13
C VAL A 172 12.24 -3.28 -5.43
N GLY A 173 13.54 -3.40 -5.15
CA GLY A 173 14.29 -4.63 -5.41
C GLY A 173 13.82 -5.80 -4.54
N THR A 174 13.54 -5.51 -3.26
CA THR A 174 12.98 -6.49 -2.33
C THR A 174 11.57 -6.93 -2.74
N TRP A 175 10.69 -5.99 -3.13
CA TRP A 175 9.34 -6.33 -3.63
C TRP A 175 9.33 -7.11 -4.95
N ARG A 176 10.27 -6.82 -5.87
CA ARG A 176 10.47 -7.62 -7.10
C ARG A 176 10.91 -9.05 -6.82
N THR A 177 11.71 -9.25 -5.76
CA THR A 177 12.08 -10.60 -5.33
C THR A 177 10.86 -11.38 -4.84
N LEU A 178 9.94 -10.70 -4.13
CA LEU A 178 8.67 -11.31 -3.71
C LEU A 178 7.81 -11.72 -4.91
N GLU A 179 7.69 -10.87 -5.93
CA GLU A 179 6.97 -11.16 -7.19
C GLU A 179 7.48 -12.47 -7.82
N GLY A 180 8.81 -12.66 -7.89
CA GLY A 180 9.40 -13.90 -8.39
C GLY A 180 9.02 -15.14 -7.55
N LEU A 181 8.99 -15.02 -6.22
CA LEU A 181 8.58 -16.12 -5.33
C LEU A 181 7.08 -16.44 -5.46
N VAL A 182 6.23 -15.42 -5.58
CA VAL A 182 4.79 -15.57 -5.84
C VAL A 182 4.57 -16.34 -7.14
N ASN A 183 5.24 -15.94 -8.23
CA ASN A 183 5.14 -16.61 -9.52
C ASN A 183 5.60 -18.07 -9.48
N ALA A 184 6.68 -18.36 -8.74
CA ALA A 184 7.12 -19.74 -8.52
C ALA A 184 6.08 -20.59 -7.76
N CYS A 185 5.40 -20.00 -6.77
CA CYS A 185 4.32 -20.67 -6.04
C CYS A 185 3.09 -20.90 -6.93
N LYS A 186 2.66 -19.89 -7.70
CA LYS A 186 1.54 -20.00 -8.66
C LYS A 186 1.76 -21.15 -9.64
N GLY A 187 2.95 -21.26 -10.23
CA GLY A 187 3.29 -22.36 -11.14
C GLY A 187 3.26 -23.75 -10.48
N GLY A 188 3.39 -23.81 -9.16
CA GLY A 188 3.17 -25.01 -8.36
C GLY A 188 1.68 -25.35 -8.22
N TRP A 189 0.88 -24.38 -7.79
CA TRP A 189 -0.55 -24.52 -7.52
C TRP A 189 -1.41 -24.72 -8.77
N VAL A 190 -1.03 -24.16 -9.92
CA VAL A 190 -1.73 -24.38 -11.21
C VAL A 190 -1.74 -25.87 -11.61
N LYS A 191 -0.77 -26.64 -11.12
CA LYS A 191 -0.65 -28.08 -11.41
C LYS A 191 -1.42 -28.95 -10.40
N ASP A 192 -2.01 -28.35 -9.37
CA ASP A 192 -2.80 -29.04 -8.39
C ASP A 192 -4.24 -29.17 -8.90
N SER A 193 -4.78 -30.39 -8.95
CA SER A 193 -6.12 -30.67 -9.47
C SER A 193 -7.23 -30.38 -8.47
N ASP A 194 -6.88 -30.04 -7.22
CA ASP A 194 -7.83 -29.78 -6.17
C ASP A 194 -8.61 -28.48 -6.41
N PRO A 195 -9.95 -28.51 -6.42
CA PRO A 195 -10.75 -27.30 -6.61
C PRO A 195 -10.42 -26.21 -5.59
N ALA A 196 -10.13 -26.58 -4.33
CA ALA A 196 -9.79 -25.61 -3.30
C ALA A 196 -8.44 -24.91 -3.60
N ALA A 197 -7.49 -25.56 -4.28
CA ALA A 197 -6.22 -24.94 -4.65
C ALA A 197 -6.41 -23.69 -5.55
N ARG A 198 -7.53 -23.58 -6.26
CA ARG A 198 -7.90 -22.36 -7.00
C ARG A 198 -8.08 -21.15 -6.09
N GLY A 199 -8.52 -21.35 -4.84
CA GLY A 199 -8.59 -20.28 -3.84
C GLY A 199 -7.21 -19.78 -3.45
N VAL A 200 -6.26 -20.70 -3.21
CA VAL A 200 -4.86 -20.33 -2.94
C VAL A 200 -4.26 -19.57 -4.13
N LEU A 201 -4.57 -19.98 -5.36
CA LEU A 201 -4.16 -19.26 -6.57
C LEU A 201 -4.78 -17.86 -6.66
N GLY A 202 -6.07 -17.72 -6.30
CA GLY A 202 -6.75 -16.44 -6.16
C GLY A 202 -6.04 -15.51 -5.17
N MET A 203 -5.70 -16.02 -3.99
CA MET A 203 -4.95 -15.28 -2.97
C MET A 203 -3.55 -14.87 -3.44
N LEU A 204 -2.84 -15.74 -4.17
CA LEU A 204 -1.53 -15.40 -4.76
C LEU A 204 -1.65 -14.34 -5.87
N ASN A 205 -2.70 -14.36 -6.68
CA ASN A 205 -2.98 -13.28 -7.65
C ASN A 205 -3.28 -11.96 -6.92
N LEU A 206 -4.00 -12.01 -5.80
CA LEU A 206 -4.27 -10.83 -4.99
C LEU A 206 -2.96 -10.24 -4.45
N LEU A 207 -2.08 -11.10 -3.92
CA LEU A 207 -0.75 -10.70 -3.45
C LEU A 207 0.09 -10.07 -4.56
N GLU A 208 0.19 -10.72 -5.71
CA GLU A 208 0.90 -10.15 -6.87
C GLU A 208 0.32 -8.78 -7.26
N GLY A 209 -1.01 -8.67 -7.32
CA GLY A 209 -1.72 -7.42 -7.58
C GLY A 209 -1.34 -6.32 -6.59
N LEU A 210 -1.33 -6.59 -5.29
CA LEU A 210 -0.95 -5.61 -4.27
C LEU A 210 0.55 -5.24 -4.31
N VAL A 211 1.42 -6.20 -4.59
CA VAL A 211 2.86 -5.95 -4.77
C VAL A 211 3.10 -5.00 -5.95
N LEU A 212 2.47 -5.28 -7.10
CA LEU A 212 2.55 -4.41 -8.28
C LEU A 212 1.97 -3.02 -8.01
N ASN A 213 0.84 -2.94 -7.29
CA ASN A 213 0.24 -1.66 -6.88
C ASN A 213 1.23 -0.83 -6.05
N LYS A 214 1.84 -1.47 -5.05
CA LYS A 214 2.79 -0.81 -4.15
C LYS A 214 4.02 -0.28 -4.89
N ILE A 215 4.57 -1.07 -5.81
CA ILE A 215 5.70 -0.64 -6.67
C ILE A 215 5.27 0.54 -7.55
N ALA A 216 4.12 0.45 -8.21
CA ALA A 216 3.61 1.51 -9.08
C ALA A 216 3.36 2.82 -8.30
N TYR A 217 2.74 2.72 -7.12
CA TYR A 217 2.48 3.86 -6.24
C TYR A 217 3.77 4.56 -5.78
N TRP A 218 4.77 3.79 -5.36
CA TRP A 218 6.07 4.36 -4.98
C TRP A 218 6.74 5.07 -6.16
N ASN A 219 6.74 4.46 -7.34
CA ASN A 219 7.33 5.07 -8.53
C ASN A 219 6.63 6.37 -8.92
N ILE A 220 5.29 6.41 -8.90
CA ILE A 220 4.51 7.62 -9.20
C ILE A 220 4.84 8.73 -8.20
N ASN A 221 4.92 8.40 -6.91
CA ASN A 221 5.31 9.38 -5.89
C ASN A 221 6.75 9.87 -6.06
N SER A 222 7.68 8.97 -6.38
CA SER A 222 9.07 9.33 -6.66
C SER A 222 9.16 10.32 -7.82
N ILE A 223 8.45 10.06 -8.92
CA ILE A 223 8.35 10.95 -10.07
C ILE A 223 7.75 12.30 -9.68
N ARG A 224 6.67 12.29 -8.87
CA ARG A 224 6.04 13.52 -8.40
C ARG A 224 7.02 14.37 -7.60
N GLU A 225 7.79 13.78 -6.69
CA GLU A 225 8.80 14.51 -5.91
C GLU A 225 9.94 15.04 -6.80
N THR A 226 10.45 14.25 -7.74
CA THR A 226 11.47 14.73 -8.70
C THR A 226 10.93 15.88 -9.55
N THR A 227 9.65 15.86 -9.90
CA THR A 227 9.02 16.89 -10.74
C THR A 227 8.76 18.18 -9.99
N LYS A 228 8.51 18.14 -8.67
CA LYS A 228 8.38 19.37 -7.86
C LYS A 228 9.62 20.25 -7.94
N GLY A 229 10.81 19.66 -8.12
CA GLY A 229 12.05 20.42 -8.33
C GLY A 229 12.20 21.01 -9.74
N LEU A 230 11.47 20.49 -10.73
CA LEU A 230 11.50 20.95 -12.12
C LEU A 230 10.44 22.02 -12.40
N ILE A 231 9.37 22.05 -11.62
CA ILE A 231 8.41 23.16 -11.65
C ILE A 231 9.13 24.35 -11.03
N ILE A 232 9.78 25.15 -11.88
CA ILE A 232 10.29 26.47 -11.50
C ILE A 232 9.07 27.18 -10.90
N PRO A 233 9.05 27.50 -9.59
CA PRO A 233 7.96 28.28 -9.05
C PRO A 233 7.89 29.53 -9.93
N PRO A 234 6.71 29.90 -10.46
CA PRO A 234 6.58 31.07 -11.32
C PRO A 234 7.33 32.16 -10.60
N SER A 235 8.45 32.60 -11.18
CA SER A 235 9.29 33.59 -10.54
C SER A 235 8.32 34.70 -10.25
N ASN A 236 8.04 34.94 -8.97
CA ASN A 236 7.42 36.17 -8.55
C ASN A 236 8.50 37.19 -8.93
N SER A 237 8.43 37.62 -10.19
CA SER A 237 8.90 38.88 -10.67
C SER A 237 8.09 39.88 -9.85
N ALA A 238 8.46 39.99 -8.57
CA ALA A 238 8.48 41.25 -7.88
C ALA A 238 9.13 42.16 -8.90
N SER A 239 8.26 42.94 -9.54
CA SER A 239 8.57 44.24 -10.06
C SER A 239 9.39 44.94 -9.00
N THR A 240 10.71 44.72 -9.02
CA THR A 240 11.69 45.69 -8.57
C THR A 240 11.44 46.87 -9.49
N THR A 241 10.46 47.69 -9.12
CA THR A 241 10.55 49.12 -9.36
C THR A 241 11.92 49.50 -8.85
N ALA A 242 12.86 49.61 -9.78
CA ALA A 242 14.14 50.24 -9.56
C ALA A 242 13.81 51.66 -9.08
N SER A 243 13.74 51.85 -7.76
CA SER A 243 13.90 53.17 -7.18
C SER A 243 15.33 53.56 -7.50
N LEU A 244 15.50 54.36 -8.55
CA LEU A 244 16.68 55.16 -8.78
C LEU A 244 16.93 55.95 -7.50
N ASN A 245 17.85 55.46 -6.68
CA ASN A 245 18.28 56.12 -5.46
C ASN A 245 19.47 57.01 -5.86
N PRO A 246 19.32 58.35 -5.91
CA PRO A 246 20.45 59.22 -6.19
C PRO A 246 21.38 59.24 -4.99
N ASN A 247 22.63 58.95 -5.32
CA ASN A 247 23.85 59.18 -4.56
C ASN A 247 23.81 60.42 -3.64
N THR A 248 23.97 60.22 -2.33
CA THR A 248 24.51 61.25 -1.42
C THR A 248 25.45 60.61 -0.40
N ASN A 249 26.75 60.85 -0.61
CA ASN A 249 27.78 60.84 0.42
C ASN A 249 27.32 61.59 1.67
N THR A 250 27.44 61.00 2.87
CA THR A 250 28.22 61.54 4.00
C THR A 250 28.07 60.68 5.28
N GLY A 251 29.21 60.33 5.88
CA GLY A 251 29.44 60.49 7.32
C GLY A 251 29.01 59.39 8.29
N ALA A 252 30.02 58.71 8.85
CA ALA A 252 30.23 58.38 10.27
C ALA A 252 29.17 57.59 11.10
N THR A 253 29.73 56.63 11.85
CA THR A 253 29.20 55.86 13.01
C THR A 253 28.72 56.75 14.19
N PRO A 254 28.18 56.25 15.34
CA PRO A 254 27.80 54.87 15.78
C PRO A 254 26.39 54.74 16.45
N ASN A 255 26.06 53.49 16.83
CA ASN A 255 25.04 52.95 17.79
C ASN A 255 24.98 53.70 19.16
N PRO A 256 24.14 53.38 20.20
CA PRO A 256 22.88 52.60 20.38
C PRO A 256 21.77 53.31 21.22
N ASN A 257 20.64 52.61 21.46
CA ASN A 257 19.73 52.70 22.62
C ASN A 257 19.17 54.07 23.06
N ALA A 258 17.87 54.28 22.82
CA ALA A 258 17.02 55.04 23.76
C ALA A 258 15.57 54.55 23.69
N ALA A 259 15.11 54.04 24.83
CA ALA A 259 13.71 53.78 25.14
C ALA A 259 12.91 55.10 25.20
N GLY A 260 11.64 55.06 24.80
CA GLY A 260 10.73 56.19 24.98
C GLY A 260 9.43 56.12 24.19
N THR A 261 8.45 55.37 24.70
CA THR A 261 7.00 55.69 24.54
C THR A 261 6.67 57.02 25.26
N PRO A 262 5.46 57.62 25.17
CA PRO A 262 4.43 57.61 24.12
C PRO A 262 3.99 59.05 23.74
N LYS A 263 3.31 59.27 22.60
CA LYS A 263 2.45 60.46 22.47
C LYS A 263 1.28 60.25 21.50
N ASN A 264 0.10 60.22 22.09
CA ASN A 264 -1.20 60.38 21.45
C ASN A 264 -1.25 61.67 20.64
N HIS A 265 -1.66 61.57 19.38
CA HIS A 265 -2.15 62.71 18.61
C HIS A 265 -3.47 62.32 17.93
N PRO A 266 -4.58 63.02 18.17
CA PRO A 266 -5.81 62.83 17.43
C PRO A 266 -5.66 63.48 16.05
N THR A 267 -5.83 62.69 15.00
CA THR A 267 -5.96 63.14 13.61
C THR A 267 -7.37 63.69 13.36
N PRO A 268 -7.52 64.86 12.72
CA PRO A 268 -8.83 65.38 12.29
C PRO A 268 -9.33 64.68 11.01
N PRO A 269 -10.65 64.60 10.78
CA PRO A 269 -11.22 64.05 9.56
C PRO A 269 -11.19 65.09 8.45
N SER A 270 -10.28 64.94 7.49
CA SER A 270 -10.30 65.73 6.25
C SER A 270 -10.98 64.91 5.15
N HIS A 271 -12.30 65.09 5.05
CA HIS A 271 -13.07 64.71 3.86
C HIS A 271 -12.72 65.69 2.74
N VAL A 272 -11.91 65.25 1.78
CA VAL A 272 -11.77 65.89 0.47
C VAL A 272 -11.92 64.79 -0.59
N PRO A 273 -12.91 64.88 -1.51
CA PRO A 273 -13.00 63.97 -2.63
C PRO A 273 -11.88 64.29 -3.62
N SER A 274 -10.91 63.39 -3.76
CA SER A 274 -9.93 63.47 -4.86
C SER A 274 -10.66 63.33 -6.20
N PRO A 275 -10.37 64.20 -7.19
CA PRO A 275 -10.90 64.06 -8.54
C PRO A 275 -10.39 62.75 -9.16
N ALA A 276 -11.30 62.03 -9.81
CA ALA A 276 -11.00 60.78 -10.49
C ALA A 276 -9.84 60.95 -11.47
N PRO A 277 -8.78 60.12 -11.40
CA PRO A 277 -7.70 60.19 -12.36
C PRO A 277 -8.25 59.83 -13.75
N PRO A 278 -7.85 60.55 -14.82
CA PRO A 278 -8.25 60.20 -16.17
C PRO A 278 -7.73 58.80 -16.48
N THR A 279 -8.66 57.90 -16.79
CA THR A 279 -8.40 56.55 -17.30
C THR A 279 -7.60 56.64 -18.60
N SER A 280 -6.28 56.76 -18.45
CA SER A 280 -5.33 56.50 -19.52
C SER A 280 -5.38 55.00 -19.79
N ARG A 281 -6.08 54.64 -20.88
CA ARG A 281 -6.10 53.29 -21.45
C ARG A 281 -4.71 52.98 -21.97
N SER A 282 -3.80 52.60 -21.07
CA SER A 282 -2.54 51.99 -21.46
C SER A 282 -2.87 50.69 -22.22
N PRO A 283 -2.30 50.46 -23.41
CA PRO A 283 -2.59 49.28 -24.20
C PRO A 283 -2.26 48.05 -23.36
N VAL A 284 -3.25 47.17 -23.17
CA VAL A 284 -3.08 45.88 -22.50
C VAL A 284 -1.95 45.16 -23.24
N PRO A 285 -0.81 44.86 -22.58
CA PRO A 285 0.26 44.14 -23.22
C PRO A 285 -0.30 42.79 -23.71
N PRO A 286 0.04 42.34 -24.93
CA PRO A 286 -0.41 41.05 -25.43
C PRO A 286 -0.06 39.98 -24.39
N PRO A 287 -0.96 39.01 -24.13
CA PRO A 287 -0.72 37.96 -23.16
C PRO A 287 0.64 37.34 -23.49
N ALA A 288 1.60 37.48 -22.57
CA ALA A 288 2.93 36.95 -22.75
C ALA A 288 2.78 35.47 -23.10
N GLN A 289 3.22 35.10 -24.30
CA GLN A 289 3.16 33.71 -24.75
C GLN A 289 3.93 32.88 -23.73
N GLN A 290 3.20 32.14 -22.91
CA GLN A 290 3.80 31.19 -21.98
C GLN A 290 4.49 30.15 -22.84
N THR A 291 5.81 30.22 -22.92
CA THR A 291 6.64 29.22 -23.57
C THR A 291 6.55 27.95 -22.74
N HIS A 292 5.58 27.09 -23.08
CA HIS A 292 5.46 25.77 -22.48
C HIS A 292 6.70 24.96 -22.87
N GLN A 293 7.61 24.77 -21.92
CA GLN A 293 8.71 23.84 -22.12
C GLN A 293 8.15 22.42 -22.22
N PRO A 294 8.47 21.66 -23.28
CA PRO A 294 7.99 20.30 -23.42
C PRO A 294 8.53 19.44 -22.27
N LEU A 295 7.69 18.54 -21.74
CA LEU A 295 8.11 17.60 -20.71
C LEU A 295 9.27 16.73 -21.23
N PRO A 296 10.29 16.44 -20.41
CA PRO A 296 11.38 15.58 -20.83
C PRO A 296 10.88 14.20 -21.29
N PRO A 297 11.39 13.62 -22.40
CA PRO A 297 10.92 12.33 -22.92
C PRO A 297 10.98 11.18 -21.91
N PHE A 298 11.99 11.17 -21.04
CA PHE A 298 12.14 10.15 -19.99
C PHE A 298 10.97 10.15 -18.99
N PHE A 299 10.34 11.31 -18.77
CA PHE A 299 9.21 11.46 -17.86
C PHE A 299 7.98 10.75 -18.40
N LEU A 300 7.66 10.98 -19.69
CA LEU A 300 6.56 10.29 -20.37
C LEU A 300 6.80 8.77 -20.38
N GLN A 301 8.01 8.33 -20.69
CA GLN A 301 8.37 6.92 -20.68
C GLN A 301 8.15 6.27 -19.30
N ASN A 302 8.50 6.97 -18.22
CA ASN A 302 8.26 6.50 -16.87
C ASN A 302 6.75 6.44 -16.56
N ILE A 303 5.97 7.46 -16.92
CA ILE A 303 4.51 7.45 -16.74
C ILE A 303 3.87 6.25 -17.47
N PHE A 304 4.24 6.01 -18.74
CA PHE A 304 3.75 4.87 -19.50
C PHE A 304 4.15 3.53 -18.84
N LYS A 305 5.39 3.42 -18.38
CA LYS A 305 5.84 2.21 -17.67
C LYS A 305 5.02 1.96 -16.40
N HIS A 306 4.79 2.98 -15.58
CA HIS A 306 4.08 2.80 -14.30
C HIS A 306 2.57 2.63 -14.44
N SER A 307 1.95 3.29 -15.42
CA SER A 307 0.54 3.06 -15.75
C SER A 307 0.31 1.62 -16.21
N SER A 308 1.22 1.04 -17.00
CA SER A 308 1.14 -0.38 -17.38
C SER A 308 1.22 -1.33 -16.17
N GLN A 309 2.07 -1.03 -15.17
CA GLN A 309 2.16 -1.80 -13.93
C GLN A 309 0.90 -1.67 -13.08
N PHE A 310 0.33 -0.48 -13.00
CA PHE A 310 -0.92 -0.22 -12.30
C PHE A 310 -2.09 -0.97 -12.96
N LEU A 311 -2.16 -1.01 -14.29
CA LEU A 311 -3.14 -1.80 -15.01
C LEU A 311 -2.98 -3.30 -14.74
N ALA A 312 -1.74 -3.82 -14.80
CA ALA A 312 -1.46 -5.22 -14.47
C ALA A 312 -1.87 -5.56 -13.02
N SER A 313 -1.60 -4.66 -12.08
CA SER A 313 -2.07 -4.77 -10.70
C SER A 313 -3.59 -4.88 -10.62
N SER A 314 -4.32 -3.97 -11.28
CA SER A 314 -5.79 -3.95 -11.30
C SER A 314 -6.37 -5.25 -11.89
N THR A 315 -5.80 -5.73 -13.00
CA THR A 315 -6.19 -7.00 -13.63
C THR A 315 -5.96 -8.18 -12.69
N ASN A 316 -4.82 -8.24 -12.00
CA ASN A 316 -4.52 -9.30 -11.05
C ASN A 316 -5.47 -9.30 -9.84
N ILE A 317 -5.83 -8.11 -9.33
CA ILE A 317 -6.80 -7.97 -8.24
C ILE A 317 -8.18 -8.42 -8.71
N ALA A 318 -8.65 -7.96 -9.87
CA ALA A 318 -9.94 -8.38 -10.42
C ALA A 318 -10.01 -9.91 -10.64
N HIS A 319 -8.95 -10.48 -11.22
CA HIS A 319 -8.84 -11.92 -11.43
C HIS A 319 -8.82 -12.69 -10.11
N ALA A 320 -8.15 -12.18 -9.08
CA ALA A 320 -8.16 -12.77 -7.75
C ALA A 320 -9.58 -12.83 -7.17
N TYR A 321 -10.35 -11.74 -7.25
CA TYR A 321 -11.73 -11.71 -6.76
C TYR A 321 -12.68 -12.60 -7.56
N ALA A 322 -12.43 -12.80 -8.85
CA ALA A 322 -13.19 -13.79 -9.64
C ALA A 322 -12.98 -15.22 -9.10
N LEU A 323 -11.74 -15.56 -8.71
CA LEU A 323 -11.40 -16.86 -8.11
C LEU A 323 -11.87 -16.97 -6.65
N LEU A 324 -11.88 -15.87 -5.91
CA LEU A 324 -12.27 -15.77 -4.49
C LEU A 324 -13.72 -15.30 -4.33
N ASN A 325 -14.60 -15.62 -5.29
CA ASN A 325 -15.99 -15.20 -5.20
C ASN A 325 -16.69 -15.82 -3.96
N PRO A 326 -17.74 -15.18 -3.41
CA PRO A 326 -18.37 -15.63 -2.17
C PRO A 326 -18.85 -17.08 -2.19
N ALA A 327 -19.47 -17.54 -3.28
CA ALA A 327 -19.95 -18.91 -3.41
C ALA A 327 -18.81 -19.94 -3.35
N PHE A 328 -17.70 -19.65 -4.03
CA PHE A 328 -16.50 -20.47 -3.98
C PHE A 328 -15.88 -20.49 -2.57
N MET A 329 -15.74 -19.31 -1.94
CA MET A 329 -15.21 -19.19 -0.59
C MET A 329 -16.08 -19.90 0.44
N GLN A 330 -17.40 -19.76 0.38
CA GLN A 330 -18.32 -20.47 1.28
C GLN A 330 -18.19 -21.99 1.16
N THR A 331 -17.97 -22.50 -0.05
CA THR A 331 -17.88 -23.95 -0.33
C THR A 331 -16.55 -24.55 0.13
N HIS A 332 -15.43 -23.88 -0.17
CA HIS A 332 -14.08 -24.44 0.04
C HIS A 332 -13.34 -23.87 1.25
N TYR A 333 -13.78 -22.73 1.75
CA TYR A 333 -13.18 -21.98 2.86
C TYR A 333 -14.26 -21.37 3.79
N PRO A 334 -15.24 -22.16 4.26
CA PRO A 334 -16.40 -21.66 5.00
C PRO A 334 -16.03 -20.80 6.21
N ARG A 335 -14.97 -21.15 6.95
CA ARG A 335 -14.53 -20.38 8.13
C ARG A 335 -13.91 -19.07 7.70
N THR A 336 -13.01 -19.09 6.71
CA THR A 336 -12.42 -17.85 6.18
C THR A 336 -13.51 -16.95 5.58
N HIS A 337 -14.49 -17.52 4.86
CA HIS A 337 -15.64 -16.81 4.34
C HIS A 337 -16.50 -16.19 5.45
N GLN A 338 -16.75 -16.92 6.54
CA GLN A 338 -17.46 -16.38 7.69
C GLN A 338 -16.74 -15.15 8.25
N ILE A 339 -15.40 -15.18 8.37
CA ILE A 339 -14.60 -14.01 8.79
C ILE A 339 -14.74 -12.86 7.79
N CYS A 340 -14.73 -13.13 6.47
CA CYS A 340 -14.99 -12.11 5.45
C CYS A 340 -16.31 -11.36 5.68
N CYS A 341 -17.35 -12.08 6.12
CA CYS A 341 -18.70 -11.54 6.31
C CYS A 341 -18.89 -10.83 7.65
N THR A 342 -18.12 -11.20 8.68
CA THR A 342 -18.32 -10.71 10.06
C THR A 342 -17.25 -9.72 10.52
N THR A 343 -16.13 -9.60 9.79
CA THR A 343 -15.04 -8.70 10.19
C THR A 343 -15.49 -7.23 10.17
N SER A 344 -15.32 -6.55 11.30
CA SER A 344 -15.59 -5.11 11.43
C SER A 344 -14.40 -4.23 11.01
N LEU A 345 -13.23 -4.83 10.77
CA LEU A 345 -11.98 -4.11 10.53
C LEU A 345 -11.95 -3.32 9.22
N GLY A 346 -12.81 -3.65 8.25
CA GLY A 346 -12.89 -2.98 6.94
C GLY A 346 -13.92 -1.85 6.86
N ALA A 347 -14.82 -1.71 7.84
CA ALA A 347 -16.03 -0.90 7.69
C ALA A 347 -15.98 0.48 8.37
N HIS A 348 -14.95 0.79 9.16
CA HIS A 348 -14.84 2.09 9.83
C HIS A 348 -14.14 3.13 8.96
N SER A 349 -14.86 3.53 7.92
CA SER A 349 -14.79 4.87 7.37
C SER A 349 -15.47 5.81 8.37
N ASP A 350 -14.77 6.28 9.41
CA ASP A 350 -15.29 7.38 10.22
C ASP A 350 -15.53 8.58 9.27
N GLY A 351 -16.79 8.82 8.93
CA GLY A 351 -17.26 9.70 7.86
C GLY A 351 -17.01 11.19 8.07
N ALA A 352 -15.95 11.55 8.80
CA ALA A 352 -15.57 12.93 9.08
C ALA A 352 -14.68 13.56 7.98
N HIS A 353 -14.15 12.77 7.04
CA HIS A 353 -13.32 13.29 5.94
C HIS A 353 -13.83 12.83 4.56
N GLU A 354 -14.88 13.51 4.10
CA GLU A 354 -15.62 13.26 2.84
C GLU A 354 -14.80 13.43 1.53
N GLY A 355 -13.49 13.64 1.60
CA GLY A 355 -12.65 13.93 0.42
C GLY A 355 -11.37 13.09 0.29
N ALA A 356 -11.05 12.24 1.28
CA ALA A 356 -9.91 11.35 1.17
C ALA A 356 -10.45 9.94 0.86
N PHE A 357 -10.04 9.36 -0.28
CA PHE A 357 -10.22 7.93 -0.55
C PHE A 357 -10.05 7.16 0.75
N THR A 358 -11.08 6.40 1.13
CA THR A 358 -11.15 5.56 2.32
C THR A 358 -9.91 4.68 2.37
N ARG A 359 -8.86 5.18 3.02
CA ARG A 359 -7.67 4.40 3.29
C ARG A 359 -8.15 3.39 4.32
N VAL A 360 -8.36 2.14 3.89
CA VAL A 360 -8.31 0.97 4.79
C VAL A 360 -7.21 1.29 5.78
N SER A 361 -7.55 1.37 7.08
CA SER A 361 -6.62 1.80 8.11
C SER A 361 -5.28 1.14 7.85
N ASP A 362 -4.30 1.95 7.44
CA ASP A 362 -2.98 1.49 6.97
C ASP A 362 -2.21 0.78 8.09
N ASP A 363 -2.79 0.76 9.30
CA ASP A 363 -2.17 0.19 10.46
C ASP A 363 -1.90 -1.28 10.24
N GLY A 364 -2.85 -2.15 9.90
CA GLY A 364 -2.56 -3.60 9.84
C GLY A 364 -1.94 -4.17 11.15
N LEU A 365 -1.77 -3.32 12.17
CA LEU A 365 -1.11 -3.53 13.45
C LEU A 365 -1.99 -4.39 14.34
N GLU A 366 -3.26 -4.52 14.01
CA GLU A 366 -4.23 -5.36 14.73
C GLU A 366 -4.24 -6.81 14.23
N VAL A 367 -3.55 -7.10 13.12
CA VAL A 367 -3.55 -8.44 12.54
C VAL A 367 -2.56 -9.32 13.29
N ASP A 368 -3.09 -10.22 14.11
CA ASP A 368 -2.31 -11.30 14.72
C ASP A 368 -2.11 -12.44 13.72
N LEU A 369 -0.93 -12.48 13.09
CA LEU A 369 -0.60 -13.51 12.11
C LEU A 369 -0.58 -14.93 12.68
N ASP A 370 -0.26 -15.10 13.96
CA ASP A 370 -0.20 -16.41 14.58
C ASP A 370 -1.60 -16.91 14.92
N ALA A 371 -2.52 -16.02 15.32
CA ALA A 371 -3.95 -16.34 15.39
C ALA A 371 -4.53 -16.63 13.99
N CYS A 372 -4.15 -15.88 12.95
CA CYS A 372 -4.61 -16.13 11.58
C CYS A 372 -4.20 -17.54 11.11
N ALA A 373 -2.99 -17.99 11.47
CA ALA A 373 -2.48 -19.34 11.18
C ALA A 373 -3.17 -20.47 11.98
N ARG A 374 -4.07 -20.13 12.91
CA ARG A 374 -4.98 -21.07 13.60
C ARG A 374 -6.44 -20.90 13.18
N GLY A 375 -6.71 -20.04 12.19
CA GLY A 375 -8.07 -19.68 11.77
C GLY A 375 -8.82 -18.80 12.78
N GLU A 376 -8.13 -18.22 13.76
CA GLU A 376 -8.72 -17.41 14.85
C GLU A 376 -8.49 -15.91 14.65
N GLY A 377 -7.54 -15.54 13.80
CA GLY A 377 -7.15 -14.15 13.60
C GLY A 377 -8.17 -13.36 12.79
N LEU A 378 -8.25 -12.07 13.10
CA LEU A 378 -9.10 -11.12 12.38
C LEU A 378 -8.26 -10.28 11.41
N TRP A 379 -8.86 -9.96 10.27
CA TRP A 379 -8.27 -9.14 9.22
C TRP A 379 -9.39 -8.43 8.44
N ALA A 380 -9.07 -7.35 7.73
CA ALA A 380 -10.04 -6.53 7.02
C ALA A 380 -10.36 -7.10 5.63
N TRP A 381 -11.63 -7.04 5.23
CA TRP A 381 -12.13 -7.45 3.92
C TRP A 381 -13.14 -6.41 3.39
N PRO A 382 -13.19 -6.12 2.08
CA PRO A 382 -12.29 -6.57 1.01
C PRO A 382 -10.92 -5.87 1.05
N ILE A 383 -9.91 -6.49 0.45
CA ILE A 383 -8.55 -5.95 0.35
C ILE A 383 -8.32 -5.44 -1.08
N THR A 384 -8.45 -4.13 -1.29
CA THR A 384 -8.46 -3.54 -2.64
C THR A 384 -7.21 -2.72 -2.96
N CYS A 385 -6.37 -2.40 -1.97
CA CYS A 385 -5.23 -1.52 -2.15
C CYS A 385 -3.99 -2.00 -1.38
N GLY A 386 -2.82 -1.45 -1.75
CA GLY A 386 -1.52 -1.85 -1.18
C GLY A 386 -1.36 -1.60 0.33
N ALA A 387 -2.22 -0.78 0.94
CA ALA A 387 -2.27 -0.56 2.39
C ALA A 387 -2.77 -1.79 3.17
N GLY A 388 -3.49 -2.71 2.52
CA GLY A 388 -4.03 -3.92 3.14
C GLY A 388 -3.06 -5.10 3.23
N MET A 389 -1.74 -4.90 3.14
CA MET A 389 -0.79 -6.02 3.04
C MET A 389 -0.80 -6.93 4.28
N ALA A 390 -0.79 -6.37 5.49
CA ALA A 390 -0.89 -7.19 6.72
C ALA A 390 -2.21 -7.97 6.77
N HIS A 391 -3.32 -7.35 6.35
CA HIS A 391 -4.63 -8.00 6.25
C HIS A 391 -4.64 -9.13 5.20
N LEU A 392 -3.99 -8.93 4.05
CA LEU A 392 -3.80 -9.96 3.04
C LEU A 392 -2.98 -11.14 3.58
N VAL A 393 -1.92 -10.86 4.34
CA VAL A 393 -1.14 -11.93 4.97
C VAL A 393 -2.02 -12.69 5.96
N GLY A 394 -2.78 -12.00 6.81
CA GLY A 394 -3.75 -12.62 7.72
C GLY A 394 -4.75 -13.52 6.99
N PHE A 395 -5.43 -12.96 5.97
CA PHE A 395 -6.34 -13.69 5.09
C PHE A 395 -5.71 -14.94 4.47
N GLY A 396 -4.53 -14.77 3.86
CA GLY A 396 -3.82 -15.87 3.21
C GLY A 396 -3.43 -16.96 4.19
N ARG A 397 -3.00 -16.62 5.41
CA ARG A 397 -2.67 -17.61 6.44
C ARG A 397 -3.90 -18.36 6.95
N SER A 398 -5.05 -17.69 7.11
CA SER A 398 -6.32 -18.36 7.43
C SER A 398 -6.77 -19.31 6.34
N MET A 399 -6.67 -18.91 5.07
CA MET A 399 -6.95 -19.80 3.94
C MET A 399 -6.02 -21.02 3.91
N LEU A 400 -4.71 -20.83 4.13
CA LEU A 400 -3.76 -21.94 4.14
C LEU A 400 -4.02 -22.93 5.28
N TRP A 401 -4.34 -22.41 6.47
CA TRP A 401 -4.73 -23.23 7.61
C TRP A 401 -5.97 -24.07 7.28
N GLU A 402 -7.03 -23.45 6.77
CA GLU A 402 -8.29 -24.13 6.46
C GLU A 402 -8.13 -25.13 5.31
N PHE A 403 -7.37 -24.76 4.27
CA PHE A 403 -7.01 -25.68 3.19
C PHE A 403 -6.30 -26.91 3.75
N ALA A 404 -5.36 -26.73 4.67
CA ALA A 404 -4.64 -27.88 5.21
C ALA A 404 -5.44 -28.69 6.23
N LEU A 405 -6.43 -28.09 6.91
CA LEU A 405 -7.22 -28.74 7.94
C LEU A 405 -7.91 -30.00 7.42
N SER A 406 -8.51 -29.93 6.24
CA SER A 406 -9.15 -31.08 5.57
C SER A 406 -8.17 -32.17 5.10
N ARG A 407 -6.86 -31.99 5.34
CA ARG A 407 -5.77 -32.82 4.80
C ARG A 407 -4.74 -33.20 5.88
N GLY A 408 -5.17 -33.33 7.14
CA GLY A 408 -4.33 -33.68 8.29
C GLY A 408 -3.75 -32.48 9.06
N GLY A 409 -4.07 -31.25 8.65
CA GLY A 409 -3.70 -30.02 9.36
C GLY A 409 -2.25 -29.58 9.17
N TYR A 410 -2.03 -28.38 8.66
CA TYR A 410 -0.70 -27.76 8.53
C TYR A 410 -0.35 -26.98 9.79
N ARG A 411 0.79 -27.28 10.42
CA ARG A 411 1.31 -26.58 11.61
C ARG A 411 2.67 -25.93 11.35
N GLY A 412 2.82 -25.29 10.20
CA GLY A 412 4.05 -24.56 9.87
C GLY A 412 5.24 -25.52 9.72
N ILE A 413 6.31 -25.29 10.49
CA ILE A 413 7.55 -26.11 10.41
C ILE A 413 7.35 -27.52 10.94
N HIS A 414 6.42 -27.70 11.88
CA HIS A 414 6.14 -29.02 12.43
C HIS A 414 5.46 -29.95 11.40
N GLY A 415 5.17 -29.45 10.20
CA GLY A 415 4.65 -30.23 9.09
C GLY A 415 3.14 -30.40 9.17
N ILE A 416 2.68 -31.59 8.77
CA ILE A 416 1.29 -32.02 8.93
C ILE A 416 1.20 -32.80 10.24
N ASN A 417 0.10 -32.69 11.00
CA ASN A 417 -0.14 -33.68 12.05
C ASN A 417 -0.33 -35.05 11.37
N GLU A 418 0.68 -35.92 11.43
CA GLU A 418 0.57 -37.29 10.91
C GLU A 418 -0.43 -38.15 11.71
N GLU A 419 -0.86 -37.67 12.89
CA GLU A 419 -1.82 -38.32 13.79
C GLU A 419 -3.27 -37.80 13.61
N TYR A 420 -3.85 -37.90 12.41
CA TYR A 420 -5.30 -37.71 12.20
C TYR A 420 -5.91 -38.82 11.34
#